data_AF-A0A8H9QIJ0-F1
#
_entry.id   AF-A0A8H9QIJ0-F1
#
_cell.length_a   1.000
_cell.length_b   1.000
_cell.length_c   1.000
_cell.angle_alpha   90.00
_cell.angle_beta   90.00
_cell.angle_gamma   90.00
#
_symmetry.space_group_name_H-M   'P 1'
#
loop_
_entity.id
_entity.type
_entity.pdbx_description
1 polymer ?
#
loop_
_entity_poly.entity_id
_entity_poly.type
_entity_poly.pdbx_seq_one_letter_code
_entity_poly.pdbx_strand_id
1 'polypeptide(L)'
;MNTDNYFFRVPATRGIQGGIEQYMLTVPMVVLRRILAMDNDGDVMDRSQREANKTRAKKIRNYVAGATSKRAPYILPSITGNIDSHVEFLPSELSPAVGI
;
A
#
# COMPACT_ATOMS: atom_id res chain seq x y z
N MET A 1 17.46 17.76 -21.87
CA MET A 1 17.31 16.58 -21.00
C MET A 1 15.97 16.73 -20.32
N ASN A 2 15.04 15.81 -20.54
CA ASN A 2 13.70 15.90 -19.96
C ASN A 2 13.76 15.38 -18.52
N THR A 3 13.74 16.28 -17.55
CA THR A 3 13.84 15.98 -16.11
C THR A 3 12.44 15.78 -15.52
N ASP A 4 11.60 15.00 -16.21
CA ASP A 4 10.24 14.73 -15.75
C ASP A 4 10.31 13.65 -14.67
N ASN A 5 10.32 14.07 -13.41
CA ASN A 5 10.14 13.15 -12.30
C ASN A 5 8.68 12.68 -12.26
N TYR A 6 8.47 11.37 -12.39
CA TYR A 6 7.14 10.76 -12.31
C TYR A 6 6.81 10.37 -10.87
N PHE A 7 5.66 10.84 -10.36
CA PHE A 7 5.20 10.54 -9.01
C PHE A 7 3.80 9.92 -9.04
N PHE A 8 3.54 9.05 -8.06
CA PHE A 8 2.17 8.61 -7.76
C PHE A 8 1.54 9.59 -6.78
N ARG A 9 0.35 10.09 -7.12
CA ARG A 9 -0.48 10.91 -6.22
C ARG A 9 -1.65 10.06 -5.75
N VAL A 10 -1.69 9.76 -4.46
CA VAL A 10 -2.69 8.85 -3.88
C VAL A 10 -3.30 9.47 -2.63
N PRO A 11 -4.62 9.36 -2.40
CA PRO A 11 -5.22 9.84 -1.16
C PRO A 11 -4.61 9.14 0.06
N ALA A 12 -4.19 9.94 1.02
CA ALA A 12 -3.47 9.49 2.20
C ALA A 12 -4.02 10.13 3.48
N THR A 13 -3.97 9.36 4.56
CA THR A 13 -4.07 9.89 5.92
C THR A 13 -2.69 9.81 6.57
N ARG A 14 -2.25 10.90 7.19
CA ARG A 14 -1.01 10.99 7.94
C ARG A 14 -1.29 10.91 9.45
N GLY A 15 -0.54 10.08 10.14
CA GLY A 15 -0.53 9.99 11.60
C GLY A 15 0.89 9.87 12.17
N ILE A 16 1.02 10.00 13.49
CA ILE A 16 2.25 9.74 14.22
C ILE A 16 2.00 8.57 15.17
N GLN A 17 2.80 7.52 15.05
CA GLN A 17 2.75 6.37 15.96
C GLN A 17 4.16 6.08 16.47
N GLY A 18 4.34 6.05 17.80
CA GLY A 18 5.66 5.81 18.39
C GLY A 18 6.71 6.87 18.02
N GLY A 19 6.27 8.09 17.71
CA GLY A 19 7.15 9.18 17.25
C GLY A 19 7.52 9.11 15.77
N ILE A 20 7.01 8.14 15.02
CA ILE A 20 7.27 7.95 13.58
C ILE A 20 6.05 8.37 12.77
N GLU A 21 6.28 9.13 11.70
CA GLU A 21 5.25 9.50 10.73
C GLU A 21 4.82 8.28 9.93
N GLN A 22 3.51 8.06 9.83
CA GLN A 22 2.91 6.92 9.13
C GLN A 22 1.83 7.40 8.18
N TYR A 23 1.76 6.76 7.02
CA TYR A 23 0.76 7.04 6.00
C TYR A 23 -0.15 5.84 5.79
N MET A 24 -1.45 6.09 5.78
CA MET A 24 -2.46 5.11 5.37
C MET A 24 -3.02 5.53 4.02
N LEU A 25 -2.78 4.70 3.01
CA LEU A 25 -3.08 5.01 1.62
C LEU A 25 -4.32 4.23 1.15
N THR A 26 -5.20 4.88 0.39
CA THR A 26 -6.23 4.19 -0.37
C THR A 26 -5.80 4.10 -1.83
N VAL A 27 -5.32 2.92 -2.24
CA VAL A 27 -4.70 2.73 -3.55
C VAL A 27 -5.47 1.70 -4.39
N PRO A 28 -5.82 1.99 -5.64
CA PRO A 28 -6.32 0.98 -6.56
C PRO A 28 -5.29 -0.15 -6.76
N MET A 29 -5.73 -1.41 -6.77
CA MET A 29 -4.82 -2.58 -6.88
C MET A 29 -3.86 -2.51 -8.09
N VAL A 30 -4.29 -1.92 -9.20
CA VAL A 30 -3.46 -1.74 -10.41
C VAL A 30 -2.29 -0.79 -10.15
N VAL A 31 -2.52 0.27 -9.35
CA VAL A 31 -1.49 1.23 -8.94
C VAL A 31 -0.59 0.60 -7.89
N LEU A 32 -1.15 -0.13 -6.93
CA LEU A 32 -0.39 -0.83 -5.89
C LEU A 32 0.67 -1.76 -6.50
N ARG A 33 0.33 -2.49 -7.57
CA ARG A 33 1.31 -3.34 -8.27
C ARG A 33 2.52 -2.54 -8.78
N ARG A 34 2.32 -1.30 -9.23
CA ARG A 34 3.41 -0.43 -9.71
C ARG A 34 4.22 0.16 -8.55
N ILE A 35 3.57 0.54 -7.46
CA ILE A 35 4.24 0.99 -6.23
C ILE A 35 5.14 -0.13 -5.69
N LEU A 36 4.63 -1.36 -5.61
CA LEU A 36 5.39 -2.53 -5.15
C LEU A 36 6.40 -3.04 -6.17
N ALA A 37 6.22 -2.80 -7.46
CA ALA A 37 7.20 -3.22 -8.48
C ALA A 37 8.53 -2.46 -8.37
N MET A 38 8.58 -1.36 -7.62
CA MET A 38 9.83 -0.70 -7.23
C MET A 38 10.69 -1.57 -6.30
N ASP A 39 10.10 -2.62 -5.72
CA ASP A 39 10.72 -3.50 -4.72
C ASP A 39 11.13 -4.87 -5.28
N ASN A 40 11.38 -4.98 -6.59
CA ASN A 40 11.82 -6.23 -7.24
C ASN A 40 13.29 -6.60 -6.97
N ASP A 41 13.98 -5.88 -6.08
CA ASP A 41 15.38 -6.17 -5.73
C ASP A 41 15.44 -7.28 -4.66
N GLY A 42 15.74 -8.51 -5.10
CA GLY A 42 15.95 -9.68 -4.23
C GLY A 42 14.71 -10.56 -3.97
N ASP A 43 14.94 -11.76 -3.44
CA ASP A 43 13.86 -12.71 -3.13
C ASP A 43 12.98 -12.18 -1.98
N VAL A 44 11.67 -12.14 -2.21
CA VAL A 44 10.66 -11.76 -1.20
C VAL A 44 10.75 -12.68 0.02
N MET A 45 11.14 -13.95 -0.19
CA MET A 45 11.31 -14.93 0.89
C MET A 45 12.57 -14.67 1.71
N ASP A 46 13.67 -14.24 1.10
CA ASP A 46 14.91 -13.90 1.81
C ASP A 46 14.72 -12.70 2.74
N ARG A 47 13.84 -11.76 2.37
CA ARG A 47 13.45 -10.61 3.20
C ARG A 47 12.34 -10.93 4.20
N SER A 48 11.63 -12.04 3.99
CA SER A 48 10.56 -12.45 4.89
C SER A 48 11.15 -13.03 6.18
N GLN A 49 10.88 -12.39 7.31
CA GLN A 49 11.26 -12.92 8.64
C GLN A 49 10.41 -14.15 9.05
N ARG A 50 9.67 -14.76 8.11
CA ARG A 50 8.81 -15.94 8.29
C ARG A 50 8.38 -16.52 6.94
N GLU A 51 8.18 -17.84 6.89
CA GLU A 51 7.59 -18.48 5.72
C GLU A 51 6.15 -17.98 5.42
N ALA A 52 5.80 -17.98 4.13
CA ALA A 52 4.46 -17.64 3.67
C ALA A 52 3.41 -18.68 4.14
N ASN A 53 2.41 -18.22 4.91
CA ASN A 53 1.32 -19.08 5.36
C ASN A 53 0.32 -19.36 4.21
N LYS A 54 0.51 -20.49 3.52
CA LYS A 54 -0.32 -20.94 2.40
C LYS A 54 -1.82 -21.04 2.75
N THR A 55 -2.15 -21.45 3.98
CA THR A 55 -3.53 -21.52 4.45
C THR A 55 -4.18 -20.14 4.52
N ARG A 56 -3.45 -19.14 5.05
CA ARG A 56 -3.93 -17.75 5.09
C ARG A 56 -4.07 -17.17 3.69
N ALA A 57 -3.11 -17.42 2.80
CA ALA A 57 -3.19 -16.98 1.40
C ALA A 57 -4.44 -17.54 0.70
N LYS A 58 -4.75 -18.82 0.90
CA LYS A 58 -5.96 -19.46 0.32
C LYS A 58 -7.26 -18.84 0.86
N LYS A 59 -7.31 -18.48 2.15
CA LYS A 59 -8.46 -17.79 2.75
C LYS A 59 -8.66 -16.39 2.14
N ILE A 60 -7.60 -15.60 2.01
CA ILE A 60 -7.66 -14.26 1.38
C ILE A 60 -8.13 -14.38 -0.08
N ARG A 61 -7.55 -15.31 -0.85
CA ARG A 61 -7.96 -15.57 -2.24
C ARG A 61 -9.45 -15.86 -2.33
N ASN A 62 -9.96 -16.78 -1.51
CA ASN A 62 -11.38 -17.16 -1.53
C ASN A 62 -12.29 -15.99 -1.12
N TYR A 63 -11.86 -15.17 -0.15
CA TYR A 63 -12.60 -13.97 0.27
C TYR A 63 -12.75 -12.97 -0.88
N VAL A 64 -11.64 -12.62 -1.55
CA VAL A 64 -11.65 -11.68 -2.69
C VAL A 64 -12.46 -12.25 -3.85
N ALA A 65 -12.18 -13.49 -4.26
CA ALA A 65 -12.87 -14.13 -5.39
C ALA A 65 -14.40 -14.23 -5.15
N GLY A 66 -14.81 -14.55 -3.92
CA GLY A 66 -16.22 -14.60 -3.54
C GLY A 66 -16.90 -13.23 -3.55
N ALA A 67 -16.20 -12.17 -3.13
CA ALA A 67 -16.72 -10.81 -3.21
C ALA A 67 -16.84 -10.33 -4.67
N THR A 68 -15.82 -10.60 -5.50
CA THR A 68 -15.82 -10.25 -6.92
C THR A 68 -16.96 -10.93 -7.68
N SER A 69 -17.14 -12.25 -7.50
CA SER A 69 -18.21 -12.99 -8.21
C SER A 69 -19.61 -12.51 -7.83
N LYS A 70 -19.81 -12.09 -6.58
CA LYS A 70 -21.07 -11.55 -6.06
C LYS A 70 -21.24 -10.04 -6.27
N ARG A 71 -20.23 -9.36 -6.83
CA ARG A 71 -20.16 -7.88 -6.90
C ARG A 71 -20.39 -7.21 -5.54
N ALA A 72 -19.94 -7.83 -4.47
CA ALA A 72 -20.06 -7.31 -3.12
C ALA A 72 -18.83 -6.45 -2.76
N PRO A 73 -19.00 -5.40 -1.93
CA PRO A 73 -17.87 -4.68 -1.37
C PRO A 73 -17.02 -5.62 -0.49
N TYR A 74 -15.71 -5.41 -0.49
CA TYR A 74 -14.78 -6.12 0.38
C TYR A 74 -13.65 -5.19 0.82
N ILE A 75 -13.04 -5.51 1.96
CA ILE A 75 -11.89 -4.79 2.50
C ILE A 75 -10.78 -5.80 2.75
N LEU A 76 -9.59 -5.53 2.23
CA LEU A 76 -8.40 -6.26 2.63
C LEU A 76 -7.80 -5.60 3.87
N PRO A 77 -7.23 -6.39 4.81
CA PRO A 77 -6.39 -5.83 5.86
C PRO A 77 -5.30 -4.97 5.23
N SER A 78 -4.97 -3.86 5.89
CA SER A 78 -3.87 -2.99 5.46
C SER A 78 -2.59 -3.80 5.31
N ILE A 79 -1.87 -3.53 4.22
CA ILE A 79 -0.50 -4.00 4.04
C ILE A 79 0.39 -2.95 4.67
N THR A 80 1.11 -3.32 5.72
CA THR A 80 2.13 -2.46 6.31
C THR A 80 3.46 -2.72 5.59
N GLY A 81 4.07 -1.65 5.11
CA GLY A 81 5.41 -1.67 4.53
C GLY A 81 6.21 -0.49 5.06
N ASN A 82 7.53 -0.55 4.88
CA ASN A 82 8.40 0.58 5.12
C ASN A 82 8.56 1.38 3.83
N ILE A 83 8.68 2.70 3.95
CA ILE A 83 8.97 3.57 2.81
C ILE A 83 10.44 3.97 2.92
N ASP A 84 11.26 3.45 2.00
CA ASP A 84 12.68 3.76 1.89
C ASP A 84 12.95 4.71 0.71
N SER A 85 12.12 5.75 0.61
CA SER A 85 12.20 6.75 -0.45
C SER A 85 11.68 8.10 0.03
N HIS A 86 11.99 9.16 -0.73
CA HIS A 86 11.44 10.48 -0.44
C HIS A 86 9.93 10.50 -0.68
N VAL A 87 9.19 10.96 0.32
CA VAL A 87 7.73 11.16 0.27
C VAL A 87 7.44 12.62 0.59
N GLU A 88 6.54 13.21 -0.19
CA GLU A 88 5.95 14.51 0.09
C GLU A 88 4.47 14.30 0.42
N PHE A 89 4.01 14.88 1.54
CA PHE A 89 2.61 14.86 1.93
C PHE A 89 2.03 16.26 1.84
N LEU A 90 1.00 16.41 1.01
CA LEU A 90 0.31 17.68 0.81
C LEU A 90 -1.03 17.65 1.58
N PRO A 91 -1.11 18.33 2.74
CA PRO A 91 -2.33 18.33 3.54
C PRO A 91 -3.47 19.03 2.81
N SER A 92 -4.69 18.52 3.01
CA SER A 92 -5.91 19.15 2.58
C SER A 92 -6.24 20.37 3.44
N GLU A 93 -7.01 21.31 2.88
CA GLU A 93 -7.54 22.45 3.63
C GLU A 93 -8.51 22.04 4.75
N LEU A 94 -9.14 20.86 4.62
CA LEU A 94 -10.11 20.34 5.59
C LEU A 94 -9.44 19.81 6.86
N SER A 95 -8.26 19.20 6.72
CA SER A 95 -7.54 18.61 7.84
C SER A 95 -6.06 18.41 7.50
N PRO A 96 -5.13 18.77 8.40
CA PRO A 96 -3.70 18.53 8.22
C PRO A 96 -3.30 17.05 8.28
N ALA A 97 -4.24 16.17 8.68
CA ALA A 97 -4.06 14.73 8.74
C ALA A 97 -4.53 14.00 7.49
N VAL A 98 -5.22 14.66 6.56
CA VAL A 98 -5.73 14.05 5.32
C VAL A 98 -5.19 14.83 4.13
N GLY A 99 -4.74 14.15 3.07
CA GLY A 99 -4.04 14.78 1.97
C GLY A 99 -3.76 13.83 0.81
N ILE A 100 -2.75 14.19 0.03
CA ILE A 100 -2.18 13.41 -1.07
C ILE A 100 -0.71 13.15 -0.80
#